data_AF-A0A417RHE2-F1
#
_entry.id   AF-A0A417RHE2-F1
#
_cell.length_a   1.000
_cell.length_b   1.000
_cell.length_c   1.000
_cell.angle_alpha   90.00
_cell.angle_beta   90.00
_cell.angle_gamma   90.00
#
_symmetry.space_group_name_H-M   'P 1'
#
loop_
_entity.id
_entity.type
_entity.pdbx_description
1 polymer ?
#
loop_
_entity_poly.entity_id
_entity_poly.type
_entity_poly.pdbx_seq_one_letter_code
_entity_poly.pdbx_strand_id
1 'polypeptide(L)'
;MRKLVKNVLAMLIVGGTAVVMGNGTVSASNGIGINEQNFPDAQIRQIATQYDSNKDQILDTSEQKKLTELIVIETTENTGVQGNVIRTAKGITSFKGVEYFAELKSISVGQSGKPQSSYKIASDLFQYTKQVKTIRVNYAYADPVDARYKDSDKQMLAKNTSIVIDDSMQCESLSLEGVQVKKMQIVSKKMKKLLIKTCNLPDEYTINTPNLQTLGLKETYVKKLQYGKMDKLKYLSLGLNVIQNGKEKASPVTVLDLQKSKNIAELSVTGCRINKLDLSSVNKTLRLASITQSGKYPIKQVRLGKMAALKDLSVSAKCAAIDASKCSRLNTLECASYGIFKVKLPKSVQYLTLTSLDKKGCKSLKLSNCKKLKALKVIGCKKLKTINLAKCSKLYSLKLKGLALKRLTLPNNKNGLKTWLKNYDFAEVLDKQARLFEDTDYVYEPASPNYKILQNTSVKVLDLSRLTKVKHAKTTLKKAFLKNKNVKKVVISHSHLHAM
;
A
#
# COMPACT_ATOMS: atom_id res chain seq x y z
N MET A 1 69.44 33.08 0.48
CA MET A 1 68.46 33.55 -0.53
C MET A 1 67.22 32.67 -0.47
N ARG A 2 66.03 33.30 -0.32
CA ARG A 2 64.66 32.95 -0.83
C ARG A 2 64.19 31.47 -0.73
N LYS A 3 62.96 31.12 -0.32
CA LYS A 3 61.79 31.77 0.31
C LYS A 3 60.81 30.60 0.60
N LEU A 4 60.18 30.58 1.79
CA LEU A 4 59.03 29.74 2.13
C LEU A 4 57.77 30.16 1.33
N VAL A 5 56.90 29.22 0.96
CA VAL A 5 55.46 29.49 0.76
C VAL A 5 54.62 28.30 1.27
N LYS A 6 53.89 28.53 2.36
CA LYS A 6 52.69 27.79 2.80
C LYS A 6 51.48 28.62 2.35
N ASN A 7 50.52 28.04 1.63
CA ASN A 7 49.27 28.70 1.26
C ASN A 7 48.20 28.44 2.34
N VAL A 8 47.76 29.53 2.98
CA VAL A 8 46.55 29.60 3.81
C VAL A 8 45.55 30.54 3.14
N LEU A 9 44.30 30.10 3.20
CA LEU A 9 43.01 30.75 2.98
C LEU A 9 43.01 32.29 3.15
N ALA A 10 42.56 33.02 2.12
CA ALA A 10 42.29 34.46 2.19
C ALA A 10 40.79 34.72 2.04
N MET A 11 40.14 35.17 3.12
CA MET A 11 38.89 35.94 3.07
C MET A 11 39.23 37.38 2.70
N LEU A 12 38.58 37.91 1.67
CA LEU A 12 38.68 39.32 1.27
C LEU A 12 37.69 40.15 2.09
N ILE A 13 38.24 41.01 2.94
CA ILE A 13 37.57 42.16 3.56
C ILE A 13 37.72 43.34 2.58
N VAL A 14 36.63 44.02 2.26
CA VAL A 14 36.67 45.31 1.56
C VAL A 14 35.94 46.35 2.42
N GLY A 15 36.70 47.24 3.06
CA GLY A 15 36.26 48.60 3.43
C GLY A 15 36.72 49.59 2.35
N GLY A 16 36.25 50.82 2.22
CA GLY A 16 35.28 51.64 2.94
C GLY A 16 34.67 52.66 1.93
N THR A 17 33.74 53.53 2.33
CA THR A 17 34.06 54.86 2.87
C THR A 17 33.02 55.33 3.91
N ALA A 18 33.49 56.10 4.89
CA ALA A 18 32.76 56.60 6.05
C ALA A 18 32.22 58.03 5.86
N VAL A 19 31.09 58.34 6.48
CA VAL A 19 30.76 59.69 7.01
C VAL A 19 30.06 59.57 8.37
N VAL A 20 30.82 59.93 9.41
CA VAL A 20 30.49 60.68 10.65
C VAL A 20 29.43 60.16 11.65
N MET A 21 30.01 59.65 12.76
CA MET A 21 29.73 59.86 14.19
C MET A 21 28.34 59.57 14.78
N GLY A 22 28.28 58.43 15.46
CA GLY A 22 27.44 58.21 16.64
C GLY A 22 28.08 57.08 17.47
N ASN A 23 28.54 57.39 18.69
CA ASN A 23 29.08 56.41 19.63
C ASN A 23 27.98 55.42 20.03
N GLY A 24 27.94 54.29 19.33
CA GLY A 24 27.29 53.06 19.76
C GLY A 24 28.26 51.94 19.49
N THR A 25 28.64 51.20 20.53
CA THR A 25 29.26 49.90 20.39
C THR A 25 28.35 49.02 19.54
N VAL A 26 28.60 48.95 18.23
CA VAL A 26 27.94 47.99 17.35
C VAL A 26 28.47 46.62 17.77
N SER A 27 27.75 45.98 18.68
CA SER A 27 27.88 44.54 18.85
C SER A 27 27.57 43.94 17.48
N ALA A 28 28.57 43.32 16.85
CA ALA A 28 28.34 42.54 15.65
C ALA A 28 27.25 41.52 15.99
N SER A 29 26.05 41.73 15.47
CA SER A 29 24.92 40.89 15.81
C SER A 29 25.20 39.49 15.26
N ASN A 30 25.20 38.49 16.14
CA ASN A 30 25.37 37.07 15.79
C ASN A 30 24.12 36.48 15.08
N GLY A 31 23.41 37.30 14.29
CA GLY A 31 22.15 36.95 13.66
C GLY A 31 22.16 37.22 12.16
N ILE A 32 21.10 36.79 11.48
CA ILE A 32 20.98 36.86 10.02
C ILE A 32 20.00 37.96 9.65
N GLY A 33 20.44 38.98 8.93
CA GLY A 33 19.56 40.06 8.48
C GLY A 33 18.39 39.54 7.63
N ILE A 34 17.17 40.01 7.93
CA ILE A 34 15.92 39.63 7.25
C ILE A 34 15.72 40.55 6.04
N ASN A 35 16.45 40.28 4.96
CA ASN A 35 16.46 41.09 3.75
C ASN A 35 16.46 40.22 2.48
N GLU A 36 16.40 40.85 1.31
CA GLU A 36 16.36 40.14 0.02
C GLU A 36 17.63 39.35 -0.30
N GLN A 37 18.77 39.72 0.29
CA GLN A 37 20.03 39.01 0.08
C GLN A 37 20.01 37.63 0.76
N ASN A 38 19.49 37.57 1.99
CA ASN A 38 19.42 36.36 2.82
C ASN A 38 18.13 35.57 2.61
N PHE A 39 17.01 36.26 2.36
CA PHE A 39 15.68 35.71 2.10
C PHE A 39 15.10 36.35 0.83
N PRO A 40 15.52 35.93 -0.38
CA PRO A 40 15.10 36.56 -1.63
C PRO A 40 13.58 36.46 -1.86
N ASP A 41 12.98 35.32 -1.51
CA ASP A 41 11.55 35.12 -1.64
C ASP A 41 10.79 35.90 -0.56
N ALA A 42 9.85 36.74 -0.99
CA ALA A 42 9.10 37.62 -0.10
C ALA A 42 8.28 36.86 0.96
N GLN A 43 7.80 35.67 0.66
CA GLN A 43 6.97 34.89 1.58
C GLN A 43 7.83 34.15 2.61
N ILE A 44 8.98 33.63 2.20
CA ILE A 44 9.98 33.08 3.14
C ILE A 44 10.54 34.19 4.03
N ARG A 45 10.76 35.39 3.48
CA ARG A 45 11.16 36.56 4.26
C ARG A 45 10.09 36.96 5.27
N GLN A 46 8.82 36.95 4.88
CA GLN A 46 7.69 37.19 5.78
C GLN A 46 7.60 36.13 6.89
N ILE A 47 7.91 34.85 6.61
CA ILE A 47 8.08 33.83 7.67
C ILE A 47 9.15 34.28 8.67
N ALA A 48 10.34 34.68 8.22
CA ALA A 48 11.40 35.11 9.11
C ALA A 48 10.98 36.30 9.98
N THR A 49 10.30 37.30 9.41
CA THR A 49 9.76 38.45 10.16
C THR A 49 8.75 38.06 11.24
N GLN A 50 8.02 36.94 11.11
CA GLN A 50 7.12 36.46 12.18
C GLN A 50 7.86 35.91 13.40
N TYR A 51 9.11 35.49 13.23
CA TYR A 51 9.94 34.94 14.31
C TYR A 51 10.91 35.96 14.91
N ASP A 52 11.16 37.07 14.21
CA ASP A 52 11.80 38.30 14.70
C ASP A 52 10.92 38.95 15.79
N SER A 53 11.22 38.60 17.04
CA SER A 53 10.40 38.94 18.21
C SER A 53 10.72 40.33 18.74
N ASN A 54 11.97 40.77 18.60
CA ASN A 54 12.41 42.10 19.01
C ASN A 54 12.26 43.16 17.90
N LYS A 55 11.90 42.74 16.67
CA LYS A 55 11.63 43.57 15.49
C LYS A 55 12.86 44.37 15.03
N ASP A 56 14.05 43.83 15.24
CA ASP A 56 15.31 44.47 14.83
C ASP A 56 15.71 44.11 13.39
N GLN A 57 14.91 43.31 12.69
CA GLN A 57 15.17 42.77 11.35
C GLN A 57 16.38 41.83 11.28
N ILE A 58 16.76 41.23 12.41
CA ILE A 58 17.89 40.31 12.52
C ILE A 58 17.37 39.01 13.15
N LEU A 59 17.42 37.93 12.39
CA LEU A 59 17.01 36.62 12.89
C LEU A 59 18.13 36.04 13.79
N ASP A 60 17.97 36.15 15.10
CA ASP A 60 18.97 35.71 16.07
C ASP A 60 18.98 34.18 16.26
N THR A 61 19.97 33.65 17.00
CA THR A 61 20.11 32.20 17.22
C THR A 61 18.93 31.57 17.98
N SER A 62 18.25 32.32 18.84
CA SER A 62 17.07 31.86 19.57
C SER A 62 15.84 31.79 18.65
N GLU A 63 15.71 32.75 17.73
CA GLU A 63 14.62 32.87 16.77
C GLU A 63 14.72 31.85 15.65
N GLN A 64 15.93 31.60 15.16
CA GLN A 64 16.25 30.53 14.22
C GLN A 64 15.77 29.14 14.69
N LYS A 65 15.64 28.92 16.00
CA LYS A 65 15.19 27.66 16.59
C LYS A 65 13.67 27.53 16.70
N LYS A 66 12.90 28.60 16.47
CA LYS A 66 11.45 28.62 16.69
C LYS A 66 10.66 27.91 15.57
N LEU A 67 11.12 27.98 14.33
CA LEU A 67 10.44 27.32 13.21
C LEU A 67 10.85 25.85 13.09
N THR A 68 9.94 24.93 13.42
CA THR A 68 10.20 23.48 13.36
C THR A 68 9.56 22.78 12.16
N GLU A 69 8.58 23.41 11.53
CA GLU A 69 7.91 22.90 10.32
C GLU A 69 7.53 24.06 9.41
N LEU A 70 7.69 23.92 8.10
CA LEU A 70 7.26 24.88 7.09
C LEU A 70 6.31 24.20 6.09
N ILE A 71 5.17 24.84 5.82
CA ILE A 71 4.17 24.33 4.87
C ILE A 71 3.96 25.37 3.78
N VAL A 72 4.13 24.95 2.53
CA VAL A 72 3.88 25.77 1.33
C VAL A 72 2.73 25.14 0.57
N ILE A 73 1.66 25.89 0.39
CA ILE A 73 0.47 25.48 -0.37
C ILE A 73 0.30 26.46 -1.52
N GLU A 74 0.48 25.95 -2.72
CA GLU A 74 0.19 26.67 -3.95
C GLU A 74 -1.32 26.67 -4.20
N THR A 75 -1.91 27.85 -4.32
CA THR A 75 -3.36 28.11 -4.41
C THR A 75 -3.67 28.95 -5.64
N THR A 76 -4.94 29.18 -5.97
CA THR A 76 -5.31 30.07 -7.09
C THR A 76 -5.14 31.55 -6.75
N GLU A 77 -5.18 31.90 -5.46
CA GLU A 77 -5.06 33.26 -4.95
C GLU A 77 -4.02 33.32 -3.84
N ASN A 78 -3.30 34.44 -3.75
CA ASN A 78 -2.38 34.70 -2.65
C ASN A 78 -3.18 35.05 -1.40
N THR A 79 -3.14 34.19 -0.37
CA THR A 79 -3.70 34.49 0.96
C THR A 79 -2.61 34.82 1.99
N GLY A 80 -1.34 34.80 1.57
CA GLY A 80 -0.22 35.29 2.36
C GLY A 80 0.38 34.23 3.27
N VAL A 81 0.99 34.69 4.36
CA VAL A 81 1.71 33.86 5.33
C VAL A 81 0.99 33.91 6.68
N GLN A 82 0.64 32.74 7.20
CA GLN A 82 -0.02 32.59 8.50
C GLN A 82 0.72 31.56 9.34
N GLY A 83 1.41 32.02 10.40
CA GLY A 83 2.27 31.16 11.21
C GLY A 83 3.32 30.48 10.32
N ASN A 84 3.36 29.15 10.33
CA ASN A 84 4.30 28.39 9.52
C ASN A 84 3.77 27.98 8.13
N VAL A 85 2.63 28.54 7.70
CA VAL A 85 1.98 28.19 6.44
C VAL A 85 2.07 29.36 5.47
N ILE A 86 2.57 29.07 4.27
CA ILE A 86 2.58 29.97 3.12
C ILE A 86 1.50 29.52 2.14
N ARG A 87 0.61 30.43 1.75
CA ARG A 87 -0.39 30.21 0.70
C ARG A 87 -0.18 31.18 -0.45
N THR A 88 0.11 30.64 -1.63
CA THR A 88 0.63 31.44 -2.74
C THR A 88 0.11 30.99 -4.09
N ALA A 89 -0.29 31.93 -4.93
CA ALA A 89 -0.59 31.72 -6.33
C ALA A 89 0.66 31.75 -7.23
N LYS A 90 1.76 32.37 -6.78
CA LYS A 90 2.99 32.48 -7.58
C LYS A 90 3.98 31.35 -7.31
N GLY A 91 3.73 30.53 -6.29
CA GLY A 91 4.72 29.58 -5.79
C GLY A 91 5.84 30.27 -5.02
N ILE A 92 6.84 29.48 -4.62
CA ILE A 92 8.08 29.98 -4.01
C ILE A 92 9.13 30.10 -5.11
N THR A 93 9.78 31.25 -5.19
CA THR A 93 10.83 31.53 -6.17
C THR A 93 12.20 31.02 -5.75
N SER A 94 12.47 30.99 -4.44
CA SER A 94 13.69 30.43 -3.85
C SER A 94 13.44 30.00 -2.40
N PHE A 95 14.00 28.85 -2.02
CA PHE A 95 14.02 28.43 -0.61
C PHE A 95 15.24 28.97 0.16
N LYS A 96 16.06 29.84 -0.45
CA LYS A 96 17.18 30.47 0.24
C LYS A 96 16.70 31.23 1.48
N GLY A 97 17.40 31.04 2.58
CA GLY A 97 17.07 31.55 3.90
C GLY A 97 16.43 30.50 4.81
N VAL A 98 15.86 29.43 4.23
CA VAL A 98 15.31 28.32 5.03
C VAL A 98 16.39 27.58 5.80
N GLU A 99 17.62 27.55 5.29
CA GLU A 99 18.79 26.96 5.96
C GLU A 99 19.12 27.60 7.31
N TYR A 100 18.68 28.84 7.55
CA TYR A 100 18.93 29.55 8.81
C TYR A 100 18.01 29.07 9.95
N PHE A 101 16.90 28.40 9.65
CA PHE A 101 16.06 27.80 10.69
C PHE A 101 16.65 26.46 11.15
N ALA A 102 17.51 26.52 12.17
CA ALA A 102 18.32 25.40 12.63
C ALA A 102 17.50 24.19 13.13
N GLU A 103 16.32 24.43 13.71
CA GLU A 103 15.43 23.37 14.24
C GLU A 103 14.31 22.96 13.28
N LEU A 104 14.38 23.38 12.01
CA LEU A 104 13.41 22.99 10.98
C LEU A 104 13.52 21.49 10.67
N LYS A 105 12.51 20.72 11.08
CA LYS A 105 12.48 19.25 10.99
C LYS A 105 11.66 18.75 9.80
N SER A 106 10.67 19.51 9.37
CA SER A 106 9.69 19.12 8.34
C SER A 106 9.48 20.26 7.36
N ILE A 107 9.47 19.94 6.07
CA ILE A 107 8.96 20.84 5.04
C ILE A 107 7.97 20.10 4.16
N SER A 108 6.83 20.74 3.89
CA SER A 108 5.81 20.22 2.99
C SER A 108 5.49 21.27 1.94
N VAL A 109 5.66 20.92 0.68
CA VAL A 109 5.34 21.78 -0.47
C VAL A 109 4.28 21.06 -1.30
N GLY A 110 3.23 21.74 -1.69
CA GLY A 110 2.21 21.14 -2.54
C GLY A 110 1.20 22.16 -3.03
N GLN A 111 0.15 21.67 -3.67
CA GLN A 111 -0.93 22.51 -4.19
C GLN A 111 -2.28 22.19 -3.56
N SER A 112 -3.17 23.18 -3.57
CA SER A 112 -4.59 23.05 -3.24
C SER A 112 -5.41 23.66 -4.37
N GLY A 113 -6.30 22.86 -4.97
CA GLY A 113 -7.14 23.29 -6.09
C GLY A 113 -6.59 22.89 -7.47
N LYS A 114 -7.31 23.27 -8.54
CA LYS A 114 -7.04 22.80 -9.90
C LYS A 114 -5.63 23.22 -10.35
N PRO A 115 -4.88 22.36 -11.08
CA PRO A 115 -3.55 22.71 -11.54
C PRO A 115 -3.57 23.96 -12.44
N GLN A 116 -2.73 24.95 -12.14
CA GLN A 116 -2.34 25.94 -13.14
C GLN A 116 -1.14 25.40 -13.94
N SER A 117 -1.01 25.83 -15.19
CA SER A 117 -0.21 25.15 -16.22
C SER A 117 1.32 25.25 -16.08
N SER A 118 1.86 25.78 -14.98
CA SER A 118 3.28 26.17 -14.91
C SER A 118 3.97 26.06 -13.55
N TYR A 119 3.40 25.39 -12.55
CA TYR A 119 4.05 25.27 -11.24
C TYR A 119 5.40 24.53 -11.33
N LYS A 120 6.44 25.19 -10.82
CA LYS A 120 7.79 24.66 -10.65
C LYS A 120 8.04 24.57 -9.16
N ILE A 121 8.36 23.37 -8.67
CA ILE A 121 9.10 23.28 -7.41
C ILE A 121 10.35 24.11 -7.62
N ALA A 122 10.58 25.11 -6.77
CA ALA A 122 11.82 25.87 -6.82
C ALA A 122 12.99 24.88 -6.84
N SER A 123 13.83 24.98 -7.86
CA SER A 123 14.88 24.00 -8.14
C SER A 123 15.87 23.84 -7.00
N ASP A 124 15.87 24.79 -6.06
CA ASP A 124 16.78 24.92 -4.92
C ASP A 124 16.20 24.38 -3.59
N LEU A 125 14.97 23.82 -3.57
CA LEU A 125 14.38 23.25 -2.35
C LEU A 125 15.35 22.31 -1.63
N PHE A 126 15.93 21.34 -2.34
CA PHE A 126 16.86 20.36 -1.76
C PHE A 126 18.23 20.98 -1.42
N GLN A 127 18.59 22.12 -2.01
CA GLN A 127 19.83 22.82 -1.72
C GLN A 127 19.79 23.52 -0.35
N TYR A 128 18.64 24.11 0.00
CA TYR A 128 18.46 24.92 1.22
C TYR A 128 17.73 24.22 2.37
N THR A 129 17.45 22.92 2.24
CA THR A 129 16.78 22.11 3.28
C THR A 129 17.68 20.99 3.81
N LYS A 130 19.00 21.21 3.84
CA LYS A 130 19.97 20.18 4.27
C LYS A 130 19.77 19.73 5.72
N GLN A 131 19.29 20.60 6.60
CA GLN A 131 19.01 20.29 8.01
C GLN A 131 17.70 19.52 8.21
N VAL A 132 16.82 19.48 7.21
CA VAL A 132 15.45 18.97 7.33
C VAL A 132 15.44 17.44 7.31
N LYS A 133 14.73 16.84 8.26
CA LYS A 133 14.58 15.36 8.36
C LYS A 133 13.50 14.81 7.46
N THR A 134 12.41 15.56 7.26
CA THR A 134 11.26 15.12 6.45
C THR A 134 10.92 16.13 5.37
N ILE A 135 10.95 15.68 4.12
CA ILE A 135 10.56 16.49 2.96
C ILE A 135 9.35 15.83 2.30
N ARG A 136 8.27 16.60 2.13
CA ARG A 136 7.07 16.18 1.40
C ARG A 136 6.83 17.14 0.24
N VAL A 137 6.60 16.58 -0.93
CA VAL A 137 6.27 17.32 -2.14
C VAL A 137 5.03 16.68 -2.74
N ASN A 138 3.90 17.38 -2.74
CA ASN A 138 2.61 16.84 -3.19
C ASN A 138 1.89 17.78 -4.16
N TYR A 139 2.01 17.46 -5.44
CA TYR A 139 1.31 18.11 -6.54
C TYR A 139 0.29 17.19 -7.19
N ALA A 140 -0.08 16.06 -6.58
CA ALA A 140 -1.24 15.33 -7.08
C ALA A 140 -2.50 16.12 -6.77
N TYR A 141 -3.30 16.36 -7.80
CA TYR A 141 -4.65 16.87 -7.64
C TYR A 141 -5.52 15.79 -6.98
N ALA A 142 -6.05 16.10 -5.79
CA ALA A 142 -6.95 15.24 -5.04
C ALA A 142 -8.40 15.64 -5.35
N ASP A 143 -8.99 15.09 -6.41
CA ASP A 143 -10.44 14.94 -6.46
C ASP A 143 -10.81 13.52 -6.92
N PRO A 144 -11.19 12.63 -5.97
CA PRO A 144 -11.51 11.23 -6.28
C PRO A 144 -12.90 11.01 -6.90
N VAL A 145 -13.75 12.04 -7.06
CA VAL A 145 -15.20 11.83 -7.21
C VAL A 145 -15.74 11.98 -8.65
N ASP A 146 -15.09 12.74 -9.55
CA ASP A 146 -15.65 12.94 -10.90
C ASP A 146 -14.87 12.17 -11.98
N ALA A 147 -15.50 11.13 -12.53
CA ALA A 147 -14.97 10.26 -13.59
C ALA A 147 -14.90 10.93 -14.97
N ARG A 148 -15.04 12.26 -15.06
CA ARG A 148 -15.20 13.01 -16.32
C ARG A 148 -14.06 13.97 -16.66
N TYR A 149 -12.90 13.88 -16.01
CA TYR A 149 -11.74 14.70 -16.37
C TYR A 149 -10.91 14.08 -17.51
N LYS A 150 -10.64 14.89 -18.54
CA LYS A 150 -9.79 14.55 -19.69
C LYS A 150 -8.35 14.37 -19.20
N ASP A 151 -7.59 13.54 -19.90
CA ASP A 151 -6.24 13.15 -19.47
C ASP A 151 -5.19 14.26 -19.48
N SER A 152 -5.51 15.39 -20.11
CA SER A 152 -4.77 16.64 -20.01
C SER A 152 -4.68 17.14 -18.57
N ASP A 153 -5.73 16.91 -17.77
CA ASP A 153 -5.91 17.55 -16.46
C ASP A 153 -5.23 16.73 -15.34
N LYS A 154 -5.01 15.43 -15.57
CA LYS A 154 -4.28 14.52 -14.65
C LYS A 154 -2.76 14.54 -14.85
N GLN A 155 -2.26 15.25 -15.86
CA GLN A 155 -0.86 15.24 -16.29
C GLN A 155 -0.08 16.52 -15.97
N MET A 156 -0.62 17.43 -15.18
CA MET A 156 0.11 18.64 -14.78
C MET A 156 0.98 18.34 -13.55
N LEU A 157 2.05 17.58 -13.79
CA LEU A 157 3.11 17.36 -12.81
C LEU A 157 3.93 18.64 -12.64
N ALA A 158 4.41 18.93 -11.43
CA ALA A 158 5.44 19.95 -11.25
C ALA A 158 6.65 19.60 -12.14
N LYS A 159 7.04 20.50 -13.04
CA LYS A 159 8.01 20.19 -14.11
C LYS A 159 9.45 20.41 -13.68
N ASN A 160 10.33 19.53 -14.18
CA ASN A 160 11.78 19.71 -14.25
C ASN A 160 12.53 19.74 -12.92
N THR A 161 12.08 18.98 -11.91
CA THR A 161 12.77 18.94 -10.62
C THR A 161 14.02 18.07 -10.68
N SER A 162 15.15 18.61 -10.19
CA SER A 162 16.34 17.83 -9.88
C SER A 162 16.32 17.47 -8.41
N ILE A 163 16.34 16.18 -8.10
CA ILE A 163 16.30 15.65 -6.75
C ILE A 163 17.65 15.03 -6.45
N VAL A 164 18.43 15.69 -5.60
CA VAL A 164 19.74 15.22 -5.14
C VAL A 164 19.70 15.18 -3.62
N ILE A 165 19.76 13.97 -3.07
CA ILE A 165 19.87 13.75 -1.62
C ILE A 165 21.09 12.88 -1.37
N ASP A 166 22.00 13.39 -0.55
CA ASP A 166 23.21 12.69 -0.13
C ASP A 166 23.39 12.70 1.40
N ASP A 167 24.54 12.21 1.88
CA ASP A 167 24.86 12.15 3.31
C ASP A 167 25.12 13.53 3.95
N SER A 168 25.29 14.60 3.16
CA SER A 168 25.38 15.97 3.69
C SER A 168 24.04 16.47 4.22
N MET A 169 22.93 15.93 3.72
CA MET A 169 21.58 16.23 4.21
C MET A 169 21.25 15.41 5.45
N GLN A 170 20.26 15.85 6.24
CA GLN A 170 19.68 15.13 7.39
C GLN A 170 18.39 14.38 7.02
N CYS A 171 18.03 14.35 5.73
CA CYS A 171 16.77 13.78 5.26
C CYS A 171 16.67 12.28 5.56
N GLU A 172 15.72 11.92 6.42
CA GLU A 172 15.37 10.54 6.76
C GLU A 172 14.13 10.05 6.01
N SER A 173 13.27 10.97 5.58
CA SER A 173 12.00 10.66 4.91
C SER A 173 11.73 11.61 3.75
N LEU A 174 11.59 11.05 2.55
CA LEU A 174 11.15 11.76 1.36
C LEU A 174 9.82 11.19 0.85
N SER A 175 8.85 12.07 0.62
CA SER A 175 7.60 11.74 -0.08
C SER A 175 7.43 12.66 -1.29
N LEU A 176 7.30 12.07 -2.47
CA LEU A 176 7.04 12.78 -3.72
C LEU A 176 5.72 12.29 -4.30
N GLU A 177 4.87 13.23 -4.68
CA GLU A 177 3.61 12.93 -5.33
C GLU A 177 3.32 13.95 -6.43
N GLY A 178 3.02 13.49 -7.65
CA GLY A 178 2.66 14.38 -8.76
C GLY A 178 3.83 15.21 -9.32
N VAL A 179 5.05 14.68 -9.33
CA VAL A 179 6.26 15.40 -9.78
C VAL A 179 6.87 14.79 -11.05
N GLN A 180 7.27 15.64 -12.01
CA GLN A 180 8.08 15.26 -13.17
C GLN A 180 9.56 15.50 -12.85
N VAL A 181 10.28 14.41 -12.62
CA VAL A 181 11.66 14.43 -12.16
C VAL A 181 12.59 14.40 -13.37
N LYS A 182 13.45 15.41 -13.51
CA LYS A 182 14.44 15.50 -14.60
C LYS A 182 15.73 14.77 -14.24
N LYS A 183 16.16 14.86 -12.98
CA LYS A 183 17.35 14.19 -12.44
C LYS A 183 17.01 13.64 -11.06
N MET A 184 17.41 12.40 -10.78
CA MET A 184 17.17 11.79 -9.48
C MET A 184 18.39 11.00 -9.00
N GLN A 185 18.96 11.45 -7.89
CA GLN A 185 20.05 10.79 -7.18
C GLN A 185 19.76 10.83 -5.69
N ILE A 186 19.47 9.67 -5.11
CA ILE A 186 19.24 9.49 -3.67
C ILE A 186 20.29 8.51 -3.14
N VAL A 187 21.35 9.03 -2.54
CA VAL A 187 22.50 8.27 -2.04
C VAL A 187 22.78 8.67 -0.60
N SER A 188 22.02 8.12 0.35
CA SER A 188 22.10 8.52 1.75
C SER A 188 21.95 7.34 2.70
N LYS A 189 22.83 7.28 3.70
CA LYS A 189 22.78 6.36 4.84
C LYS A 189 21.75 6.80 5.88
N LYS A 190 21.29 8.06 5.87
CA LYS A 190 20.28 8.56 6.81
C LYS A 190 18.86 8.29 6.36
N MET A 191 18.64 8.14 5.04
CA MET A 191 17.32 7.85 4.48
C MET A 191 16.74 6.52 5.00
N LYS A 192 15.56 6.60 5.61
CA LYS A 192 14.78 5.47 6.16
C LYS A 192 13.50 5.22 5.37
N LYS A 193 12.91 6.24 4.76
CA LYS A 193 11.62 6.15 4.05
C LYS A 193 11.65 6.92 2.73
N LEU A 194 11.30 6.24 1.64
CA LEU A 194 11.14 6.83 0.32
C LEU A 194 9.80 6.43 -0.27
N LEU A 195 8.93 7.41 -0.46
CA LEU A 195 7.63 7.23 -1.12
C LEU A 195 7.58 8.10 -2.37
N ILE A 196 7.24 7.50 -3.50
CA ILE A 196 7.10 8.16 -4.79
C ILE A 196 5.77 7.70 -5.36
N LYS A 197 4.89 8.64 -5.65
CA LYS A 197 3.55 8.38 -6.16
C LYS A 197 3.24 9.27 -7.36
N THR A 198 2.66 8.73 -8.42
CA THR A 198 2.21 9.55 -9.57
C THR A 198 3.34 10.45 -10.12
N CYS A 199 4.58 9.96 -10.07
CA CYS A 199 5.74 10.67 -10.60
C CYS A 199 6.17 10.08 -11.93
N ASN A 200 6.75 10.94 -12.78
CA ASN A 200 7.48 10.48 -13.96
C ASN A 200 8.98 10.57 -13.65
N LEU A 201 9.61 9.41 -13.42
CA LEU A 201 11.04 9.35 -13.12
C LEU A 201 11.86 9.39 -14.42
N PRO A 202 13.08 9.95 -14.39
CA PRO A 202 13.96 9.93 -15.55
C PRO A 202 14.39 8.50 -15.88
N ASP A 203 14.88 8.31 -17.11
CA ASP A 203 15.35 7.00 -17.58
C ASP A 203 16.48 6.44 -16.73
N GLU A 204 17.35 7.35 -16.28
CA GLU A 204 18.46 7.08 -15.39
C GLU A 204 18.23 7.76 -14.05
N TYR A 205 18.21 6.95 -12.99
CA TYR A 205 18.16 7.41 -11.61
C TYR A 205 18.94 6.46 -10.72
N THR A 206 19.43 6.98 -9.59
CA THR A 206 20.13 6.19 -8.58
C THR A 206 19.39 6.25 -7.25
N ILE A 207 19.08 5.08 -6.69
CA ILE A 207 18.64 4.93 -5.29
C ILE A 207 19.59 3.97 -4.60
N ASN A 208 20.48 4.51 -3.77
CA ASN A 208 21.42 3.77 -2.95
C ASN A 208 21.32 4.21 -1.49
N THR A 209 20.41 3.60 -0.76
CA THR A 209 20.07 3.96 0.61
C THR A 209 20.13 2.72 1.50
N PRO A 210 21.31 2.34 2.01
CA PRO A 210 21.52 1.02 2.66
C PRO A 210 20.68 0.84 3.92
N ASN A 211 20.25 1.93 4.56
CA ASN A 211 19.42 1.92 5.76
C ASN A 211 17.92 2.11 5.49
N LEU A 212 17.49 2.12 4.23
CA LEU A 212 16.09 2.28 3.86
C LEU A 212 15.25 1.15 4.43
N GLN A 213 14.16 1.51 5.11
CA GLN A 213 13.22 0.58 5.74
C GLN A 213 11.92 0.47 4.95
N THR A 214 11.55 1.54 4.26
CA THR A 214 10.31 1.63 3.48
C THR A 214 10.59 2.21 2.09
N LEU A 215 10.21 1.46 1.06
CA LEU A 215 10.20 1.91 -0.35
C LEU A 215 8.80 1.75 -0.93
N GLY A 216 8.22 2.84 -1.39
CA GLY A 216 6.95 2.85 -2.10
C GLY A 216 7.10 3.55 -3.45
N LEU A 217 6.83 2.83 -4.54
CA LEU A 217 6.75 3.39 -5.89
C LEU A 217 5.35 3.07 -6.44
N LYS A 218 4.42 4.02 -6.40
CA LYS A 218 3.01 3.83 -6.77
C LYS A 218 2.62 4.75 -7.92
N GLU A 219 1.78 4.30 -8.82
CA GLU A 219 1.34 5.02 -10.02
C GLU A 219 2.49 5.75 -10.73
N THR A 220 3.70 5.16 -10.69
CA THR A 220 4.94 5.80 -11.13
C THR A 220 5.43 5.10 -12.38
N TYR A 221 5.77 5.89 -13.41
CA TYR A 221 6.38 5.34 -14.61
C TYR A 221 7.89 5.24 -14.39
N VAL A 222 8.39 4.00 -14.34
CA VAL A 222 9.82 3.69 -14.31
C VAL A 222 10.16 2.79 -15.49
N LYS A 223 11.21 3.10 -16.25
CA LYS A 223 11.68 2.22 -17.34
C LYS A 223 12.39 0.97 -16.81
N LYS A 224 13.12 1.11 -15.71
CA LYS A 224 13.81 0.01 -15.02
C LYS A 224 13.75 0.27 -13.53
N LEU A 225 13.46 -0.76 -12.74
CA LEU A 225 13.56 -0.67 -11.29
C LEU A 225 15.03 -0.87 -10.90
N GLN A 226 15.71 0.23 -10.56
CA GLN A 226 17.12 0.22 -10.19
C GLN A 226 17.27 0.64 -8.73
N TYR A 227 17.66 -0.30 -7.89
CA TYR A 227 18.00 -0.02 -6.50
C TYR A 227 19.19 -0.87 -6.07
N GLY A 228 19.99 -0.30 -5.16
CA GLY A 228 21.13 -0.97 -4.53
C GLY A 228 20.71 -2.08 -3.56
N LYS A 229 21.68 -2.66 -2.85
CA LYS A 229 21.39 -3.60 -1.75
C LYS A 229 20.73 -2.83 -0.61
N MET A 230 19.57 -3.30 -0.14
CA MET A 230 18.80 -2.65 0.94
C MET A 230 18.49 -3.67 2.04
N ASP A 231 19.52 -4.05 2.78
CA ASP A 231 19.41 -5.09 3.81
C ASP A 231 18.45 -4.72 4.95
N LYS A 232 18.19 -3.43 5.18
CA LYS A 232 17.24 -2.96 6.20
C LYS A 232 15.80 -2.80 5.69
N LEU A 233 15.53 -3.07 4.41
CA LEU A 233 14.21 -2.87 3.82
C LEU A 233 13.20 -3.85 4.41
N LYS A 234 12.16 -3.31 5.05
CA LYS A 234 11.06 -4.06 5.68
C LYS A 234 9.79 -4.00 4.85
N TYR A 235 9.52 -2.86 4.20
CA TYR A 235 8.29 -2.61 3.45
C TYR A 235 8.62 -2.23 2.01
N LEU A 236 8.12 -3.03 1.06
CA LEU A 236 8.24 -2.76 -0.36
C LEU A 236 6.86 -2.71 -1.00
N SER A 237 6.48 -1.55 -1.54
CA SER A 237 5.24 -1.38 -2.29
C SER A 237 5.55 -0.89 -3.70
N LEU A 238 5.20 -1.69 -4.70
CA LEU A 238 5.35 -1.37 -6.11
C LEU A 238 3.97 -1.38 -6.75
N GLY A 239 3.58 -0.27 -7.36
CA GLY A 239 2.32 -0.05 -8.05
C GLY A 239 2.62 0.67 -9.35
N LEU A 240 2.92 0.00 -10.46
CA LEU A 240 3.57 0.68 -11.60
C LEU A 240 2.67 0.88 -12.83
N ASN A 241 1.36 0.93 -12.60
CA ASN A 241 0.39 1.33 -13.63
C ASN A 241 0.17 2.84 -13.56
N VAL A 242 0.36 3.53 -14.68
CA VAL A 242 0.01 4.94 -14.83
C VAL A 242 -1.13 5.04 -15.83
N ILE A 243 -2.08 5.93 -15.62
CA ILE A 243 -3.05 6.30 -16.65
C ILE A 243 -2.48 7.51 -17.37
N GLN A 244 -2.20 7.37 -18.66
CA GLN A 244 -1.74 8.46 -19.52
C GLN A 244 -2.64 8.51 -20.75
N ASN A 245 -3.25 9.66 -21.04
CA ASN A 245 -4.16 9.81 -22.20
C ASN A 245 -5.29 8.74 -22.21
N GLY A 246 -5.80 8.39 -21.03
CA GLY A 246 -7.01 7.58 -20.86
C GLY A 246 -6.70 6.11 -20.99
N LYS A 247 -5.43 5.80 -21.22
CA LYS A 247 -4.89 4.48 -21.47
C LYS A 247 -3.97 4.12 -20.31
N GLU A 248 -4.21 2.95 -19.74
CA GLU A 248 -3.29 2.32 -18.80
C GLU A 248 -1.96 2.06 -19.51
N LYS A 249 -0.95 2.85 -19.14
CA LYS A 249 0.45 2.68 -19.51
C LYS A 249 1.15 2.01 -18.33
N ALA A 250 1.33 0.70 -18.47
CA ALA A 250 2.07 -0.06 -17.47
C ALA A 250 3.59 0.18 -17.64
N SER A 251 4.28 0.28 -16.51
CA SER A 251 5.74 0.32 -16.47
C SER A 251 6.34 -0.92 -17.14
N PRO A 252 7.41 -0.76 -17.92
CA PRO A 252 8.16 -1.88 -18.52
C PRO A 252 8.93 -2.75 -17.52
N VAL A 253 8.80 -2.56 -16.19
CA VAL A 253 9.44 -3.45 -15.21
C VAL A 253 8.90 -4.88 -15.32
N THR A 254 9.74 -5.78 -15.83
CA THR A 254 9.42 -7.20 -16.06
C THR A 254 10.05 -8.14 -15.04
N VAL A 255 11.03 -7.67 -14.28
CA VAL A 255 11.78 -8.45 -13.28
C VAL A 255 11.86 -7.67 -11.98
N LEU A 256 11.58 -8.36 -10.87
CA LEU A 256 11.84 -7.88 -9.51
C LEU A 256 12.78 -8.86 -8.83
N ASP A 257 14.03 -8.44 -8.64
CA ASP A 257 15.04 -9.22 -7.92
C ASP A 257 15.01 -8.88 -6.43
N LEU A 258 14.52 -9.81 -5.62
CA LEU A 258 14.44 -9.67 -4.16
C LEU A 258 15.71 -10.17 -3.44
N GLN A 259 16.75 -10.63 -4.13
CA GLN A 259 18.00 -11.04 -3.48
C GLN A 259 18.75 -9.87 -2.85
N LYS A 260 18.50 -8.65 -3.36
CA LYS A 260 19.03 -7.39 -2.84
C LYS A 260 18.37 -6.90 -1.54
N SER A 261 17.24 -7.50 -1.16
CA SER A 261 16.40 -7.07 -0.04
C SER A 261 15.79 -8.27 0.69
N LYS A 262 16.63 -9.07 1.36
CA LYS A 262 16.22 -10.36 1.95
C LYS A 262 15.35 -10.24 3.22
N ASN A 263 15.30 -9.05 3.84
CA ASN A 263 14.64 -8.83 5.13
C ASN A 263 13.24 -8.21 5.03
N ILE A 264 12.64 -8.21 3.83
CA ILE A 264 11.28 -7.68 3.62
C ILE A 264 10.28 -8.46 4.49
N ALA A 265 9.48 -7.72 5.24
CA ALA A 265 8.37 -8.23 6.05
C ALA A 265 7.03 -8.10 5.31
N GLU A 266 6.87 -7.06 4.49
CA GLU A 266 5.65 -6.80 3.74
C GLU A 266 5.94 -6.41 2.29
N LEU A 267 5.26 -7.09 1.37
CA LEU A 267 5.39 -6.88 -0.06
C LEU A 267 4.02 -6.59 -0.68
N SER A 268 3.91 -5.48 -1.38
CA SER A 268 2.78 -5.18 -2.26
C SER A 268 3.29 -5.00 -3.68
N VAL A 269 2.75 -5.77 -4.62
CA VAL A 269 3.06 -5.66 -6.05
C VAL A 269 1.74 -5.53 -6.80
N THR A 270 1.45 -4.33 -7.28
CA THR A 270 0.24 -3.98 -8.00
C THR A 270 0.58 -3.50 -9.40
N GLY A 271 -0.14 -3.93 -10.43
CA GLY A 271 -0.05 -3.31 -11.75
C GLY A 271 1.37 -3.28 -12.36
N CYS A 272 2.19 -4.30 -12.08
CA CYS A 272 3.53 -4.43 -12.67
C CYS A 272 3.49 -5.37 -13.87
N ARG A 273 4.45 -5.30 -14.79
CA ARG A 273 4.60 -6.26 -15.92
C ARG A 273 5.46 -7.47 -15.57
N ILE A 274 5.63 -7.76 -14.28
CA ILE A 274 6.39 -8.90 -13.80
C ILE A 274 5.69 -10.18 -14.26
N ASN A 275 6.38 -11.05 -14.99
CA ASN A 275 5.79 -12.30 -15.49
C ASN A 275 5.99 -13.45 -14.47
N LYS A 276 7.17 -13.49 -13.85
CA LYS A 276 7.55 -14.46 -12.83
C LYS A 276 8.03 -13.70 -11.59
N LEU A 277 7.43 -13.99 -10.44
CA LEU A 277 7.81 -13.42 -9.16
C LEU A 277 8.32 -14.55 -8.25
N ASP A 278 9.58 -14.47 -7.85
CA ASP A 278 10.19 -15.42 -6.92
C ASP A 278 10.31 -14.79 -5.52
N LEU A 279 9.60 -15.36 -4.55
CA LEU A 279 9.60 -14.91 -3.16
C LEU A 279 10.49 -15.76 -2.26
N SER A 280 11.22 -16.73 -2.82
CA SER A 280 12.01 -17.68 -2.03
C SER A 280 13.16 -17.03 -1.25
N SER A 281 13.71 -15.91 -1.72
CA SER A 281 14.81 -15.19 -1.04
C SER A 281 14.38 -14.52 0.26
N VAL A 282 13.09 -14.21 0.43
CA VAL A 282 12.51 -13.54 1.61
C VAL A 282 11.74 -14.51 2.51
N ASN A 283 12.01 -15.81 2.38
CA ASN A 283 11.24 -16.89 3.00
C ASN A 283 11.23 -16.89 4.55
N LYS A 284 12.25 -16.31 5.19
CA LYS A 284 12.35 -16.23 6.66
C LYS A 284 11.63 -15.01 7.23
N THR A 285 11.44 -13.94 6.45
CA THR A 285 11.01 -12.63 6.97
C THR A 285 9.64 -12.20 6.47
N LEU A 286 9.25 -12.58 5.24
CA LEU A 286 8.02 -12.10 4.62
C LEU A 286 6.80 -12.62 5.39
N ARG A 287 6.03 -11.70 5.97
CA ARG A 287 4.81 -11.96 6.75
C ARG A 287 3.55 -11.75 5.93
N LEU A 288 3.54 -10.71 5.09
CA LEU A 288 2.40 -10.31 4.29
C LEU A 288 2.81 -10.09 2.83
N ALA A 289 2.03 -10.64 1.90
CA ALA A 289 2.22 -10.42 0.48
C ALA A 289 0.89 -10.16 -0.22
N SER A 290 0.77 -9.03 -0.90
CA SER A 290 -0.35 -8.71 -1.79
C SER A 290 0.17 -8.52 -3.20
N ILE A 291 -0.29 -9.36 -4.12
CA ILE A 291 0.12 -9.37 -5.51
C ILE A 291 -1.15 -9.21 -6.34
N THR A 292 -1.35 -8.05 -6.95
CA THR A 292 -2.59 -7.75 -7.68
C THR A 292 -2.29 -7.22 -9.07
N GLN A 293 -2.87 -7.82 -10.11
CA GLN A 293 -2.66 -7.32 -11.48
C GLN A 293 -3.95 -7.15 -12.26
N SER A 294 -3.89 -6.21 -13.21
CA SER A 294 -4.89 -6.07 -14.26
C SER A 294 -4.78 -7.24 -15.24
N GLY A 295 -5.91 -7.65 -15.82
CA GLY A 295 -5.97 -8.76 -16.78
C GLY A 295 -5.07 -8.58 -18.01
N LYS A 296 -4.60 -7.35 -18.27
CA LYS A 296 -3.73 -6.98 -19.40
C LYS A 296 -2.28 -7.44 -19.22
N TYR A 297 -1.75 -7.46 -17.99
CA TYR A 297 -0.34 -7.79 -17.72
C TYR A 297 -0.20 -8.79 -16.57
N PRO A 298 -0.55 -10.07 -16.76
CA PRO A 298 -0.59 -11.00 -15.66
C PRO A 298 0.77 -11.66 -15.35
N ILE A 299 1.06 -11.82 -14.05
CA ILE A 299 2.02 -12.72 -13.45
C ILE A 299 1.51 -14.11 -13.76
N LYS A 300 2.32 -14.86 -14.50
CA LYS A 300 2.02 -16.23 -14.87
C LYS A 300 2.51 -17.21 -13.81
N GLN A 301 3.46 -16.79 -12.97
CA GLN A 301 4.06 -17.63 -11.94
C GLN A 301 4.45 -16.83 -10.69
N VAL A 302 3.96 -17.27 -9.54
CA VAL A 302 4.48 -16.87 -8.22
C VAL A 302 5.16 -18.09 -7.60
N ARG A 303 6.47 -18.01 -7.33
CA ARG A 303 7.23 -19.06 -6.65
C ARG A 303 7.32 -18.73 -5.17
N LEU A 304 6.86 -19.68 -4.35
CA LEU A 304 6.97 -19.64 -2.89
C LEU A 304 8.08 -20.60 -2.46
N GLY A 305 8.93 -20.17 -1.54
CA GLY A 305 9.91 -21.03 -0.87
C GLY A 305 9.31 -21.75 0.34
N LYS A 306 10.17 -22.21 1.25
CA LYS A 306 9.76 -22.65 2.59
C LYS A 306 9.48 -21.41 3.45
N MET A 307 8.33 -20.77 3.21
CA MET A 307 7.96 -19.50 3.84
C MET A 307 7.63 -19.71 5.32
N ALA A 308 8.61 -19.49 6.20
CA ALA A 308 8.49 -19.77 7.63
C ALA A 308 7.72 -18.68 8.39
N ALA A 309 7.64 -17.45 7.87
CA ALA A 309 6.99 -16.31 8.50
C ALA A 309 5.67 -15.86 7.86
N LEU A 310 5.36 -16.34 6.65
CA LEU A 310 4.22 -15.85 5.85
C LEU A 310 2.89 -16.23 6.53
N LYS A 311 2.11 -15.20 6.87
CA LYS A 311 0.79 -15.32 7.51
C LYS A 311 -0.33 -15.07 6.52
N ASP A 312 -0.19 -14.07 5.65
CA ASP A 312 -1.23 -13.69 4.70
C ASP A 312 -0.68 -13.52 3.29
N LEU A 313 -1.35 -14.16 2.34
CA LEU A 313 -1.00 -14.12 0.92
C LEU A 313 -2.26 -13.82 0.10
N SER A 314 -2.24 -12.71 -0.63
CA SER A 314 -3.24 -12.39 -1.65
C SER A 314 -2.58 -12.37 -3.03
N VAL A 315 -3.11 -13.14 -3.96
CA VAL A 315 -2.62 -13.24 -5.35
C VAL A 315 -3.78 -13.11 -6.31
N SER A 316 -3.86 -11.99 -7.04
CA SER A 316 -4.74 -11.79 -8.19
C SER A 316 -3.90 -11.77 -9.47
N ALA A 317 -3.79 -12.93 -10.14
CA ALA A 317 -2.87 -13.13 -11.27
C ALA A 317 -3.32 -14.28 -12.20
N LYS A 318 -2.77 -14.39 -13.42
CA LYS A 318 -3.06 -15.52 -14.36
C LYS A 318 -2.22 -16.76 -14.04
N CYS A 319 -1.94 -17.01 -12.76
CA CYS A 319 -1.13 -18.14 -12.32
C CYS A 319 -1.85 -19.46 -12.56
N ALA A 320 -1.17 -20.42 -13.20
CA ALA A 320 -1.69 -21.78 -13.41
C ALA A 320 -1.68 -22.63 -12.14
N ALA A 321 -0.81 -22.29 -11.17
CA ALA A 321 -0.77 -22.93 -9.87
C ALA A 321 -0.17 -22.01 -8.81
N ILE A 322 -0.61 -22.19 -7.57
CA ILE A 322 -0.02 -21.61 -6.36
C ILE A 322 0.27 -22.76 -5.37
N ASP A 323 1.55 -22.99 -5.08
CA ASP A 323 2.00 -24.00 -4.14
C ASP A 323 2.38 -23.36 -2.81
N ALA A 324 1.41 -23.22 -1.90
CA ALA A 324 1.62 -22.69 -0.55
C ALA A 324 1.87 -23.81 0.48
N SER A 325 2.08 -25.06 0.05
CA SER A 325 2.15 -26.22 0.96
C SER A 325 3.27 -26.13 2.00
N LYS A 326 4.36 -25.40 1.68
CA LYS A 326 5.52 -25.18 2.57
C LYS A 326 5.42 -23.89 3.39
N CYS A 327 4.31 -23.16 3.35
CA CYS A 327 4.07 -21.95 4.15
C CYS A 327 3.44 -22.33 5.50
N SER A 328 4.25 -22.82 6.44
CA SER A 328 3.77 -23.49 7.67
C SER A 328 2.96 -22.60 8.63
N ARG A 329 3.07 -21.27 8.51
CA ARG A 329 2.33 -20.28 9.32
C ARG A 329 1.23 -19.54 8.56
N LEU A 330 0.94 -19.94 7.32
CA LEU A 330 -0.04 -19.25 6.49
C LEU A 330 -1.45 -19.42 7.08
N ASN A 331 -2.07 -18.31 7.46
CA ASN A 331 -3.41 -18.22 8.02
C ASN A 331 -4.43 -17.90 6.93
N THR A 332 -4.12 -16.92 6.08
CA THR A 332 -5.03 -16.42 5.04
C THR A 332 -4.42 -16.63 3.67
N LEU A 333 -5.20 -17.24 2.77
CA LEU A 333 -4.88 -17.31 1.36
C LEU A 333 -6.04 -16.79 0.53
N GLU A 334 -5.77 -15.74 -0.24
CA GLU A 334 -6.66 -15.25 -1.26
C GLU A 334 -6.04 -15.44 -2.64
N CYS A 335 -6.76 -16.09 -3.54
CA CYS A 335 -6.31 -16.31 -4.90
C CYS A 335 -7.43 -15.93 -5.86
N ALA A 336 -7.21 -14.88 -6.65
CA ALA A 336 -8.01 -14.52 -7.80
C ALA A 336 -7.24 -14.82 -9.09
N SER A 337 -7.91 -15.35 -10.12
CA SER A 337 -7.20 -15.72 -11.35
C SER A 337 -8.04 -15.58 -12.63
N TYR A 338 -7.38 -15.09 -13.69
CA TYR A 338 -7.86 -15.03 -15.07
C TYR A 338 -7.58 -16.33 -15.85
N GLY A 339 -7.68 -17.47 -15.17
CA GLY A 339 -7.33 -18.76 -15.74
C GLY A 339 -7.74 -19.94 -14.88
N ILE A 340 -7.39 -21.13 -15.37
CA ILE A 340 -7.46 -22.35 -14.56
C ILE A 340 -6.26 -22.39 -13.63
N PHE A 341 -6.51 -22.55 -12.33
CA PHE A 341 -5.44 -22.63 -11.33
C PHE A 341 -5.57 -23.83 -10.39
N LYS A 342 -4.44 -24.39 -9.96
CA LYS A 342 -4.33 -25.40 -8.90
C LYS A 342 -3.78 -24.75 -7.63
N VAL A 343 -4.33 -25.10 -6.46
CA VAL A 343 -3.82 -24.60 -5.18
C VAL A 343 -3.41 -25.77 -4.30
N LYS A 344 -2.18 -25.74 -3.77
CA LYS A 344 -1.75 -26.63 -2.70
C LYS A 344 -1.65 -25.83 -1.41
N LEU A 345 -2.30 -26.34 -0.36
CA LEU A 345 -2.52 -25.63 0.89
C LEU A 345 -1.70 -26.24 2.04
N PRO A 346 -1.16 -25.43 2.96
CA PRO A 346 -0.61 -25.92 4.22
C PRO A 346 -1.73 -26.26 5.22
N LYS A 347 -1.38 -27.04 6.26
CA LYS A 347 -2.32 -27.43 7.35
C LYS A 347 -2.79 -26.24 8.21
N SER A 348 -2.06 -25.12 8.16
CA SER A 348 -2.28 -23.94 8.99
C SER A 348 -3.44 -23.04 8.54
N VAL A 349 -3.87 -23.14 7.26
CA VAL A 349 -4.85 -22.21 6.67
C VAL A 349 -6.15 -22.19 7.45
N GLN A 350 -6.58 -20.97 7.81
CA GLN A 350 -7.83 -20.67 8.50
C GLN A 350 -8.84 -19.99 7.56
N TYR A 351 -8.37 -19.15 6.63
CA TYR A 351 -9.22 -18.38 5.72
C TYR A 351 -8.78 -18.62 4.29
N LEU A 352 -9.71 -19.08 3.44
CA LEU A 352 -9.43 -19.36 2.03
C LEU A 352 -10.45 -18.70 1.12
N THR A 353 -9.98 -17.81 0.25
CA THR A 353 -10.77 -17.20 -0.82
C THR A 353 -10.21 -17.60 -2.19
N LEU A 354 -11.03 -18.23 -3.02
CA LEU A 354 -10.71 -18.58 -4.40
C LEU A 354 -11.70 -17.91 -5.35
N THR A 355 -11.22 -17.04 -6.23
CA THR A 355 -12.04 -16.30 -7.19
C THR A 355 -11.56 -16.55 -8.61
N SER A 356 -12.45 -17.06 -9.46
CA SER A 356 -12.21 -17.12 -10.91
C SER A 356 -12.76 -15.86 -11.55
N LEU A 357 -11.88 -15.15 -12.27
CA LEU A 357 -12.21 -13.94 -13.02
C LEU A 357 -12.63 -14.28 -14.46
N ASP A 358 -12.27 -15.45 -14.98
CA ASP A 358 -12.58 -15.93 -16.34
C ASP A 358 -13.71 -16.97 -16.41
N LYS A 359 -14.37 -17.25 -15.27
CA LYS A 359 -15.41 -18.29 -15.10
C LYS A 359 -14.94 -19.73 -15.40
N LYS A 360 -13.65 -20.00 -15.68
CA LYS A 360 -13.08 -21.37 -15.81
C LYS A 360 -12.56 -21.84 -14.46
N GLY A 361 -11.64 -21.07 -13.88
CA GLY A 361 -11.21 -21.18 -12.48
C GLY A 361 -10.59 -22.51 -12.06
N CYS A 362 -10.60 -22.75 -10.74
CA CYS A 362 -10.01 -23.94 -10.14
C CYS A 362 -10.70 -25.24 -10.59
N LYS A 363 -9.91 -26.26 -10.95
CA LYS A 363 -10.41 -27.60 -11.35
C LYS A 363 -10.48 -28.59 -10.18
N SER A 364 -9.59 -28.45 -9.21
CA SER A 364 -9.45 -29.40 -8.09
C SER A 364 -9.00 -28.65 -6.84
N LEU A 365 -9.66 -28.95 -5.72
CA LEU A 365 -9.40 -28.32 -4.44
C LEU A 365 -9.31 -29.41 -3.36
N LYS A 366 -8.11 -29.62 -2.82
CA LYS A 366 -7.87 -30.61 -1.74
C LYS A 366 -7.87 -29.90 -0.39
N LEU A 367 -8.88 -30.21 0.44
CA LEU A 367 -9.07 -29.60 1.77
C LEU A 367 -8.91 -30.61 2.93
N SER A 368 -8.56 -31.87 2.64
CA SER A 368 -8.48 -32.95 3.64
C SER A 368 -7.51 -32.66 4.80
N ASN A 369 -6.50 -31.84 4.56
CA ASN A 369 -5.48 -31.45 5.53
C ASN A 369 -5.76 -30.11 6.23
N CYS A 370 -6.81 -29.38 5.83
CA CYS A 370 -7.14 -28.04 6.33
C CYS A 370 -8.05 -28.09 7.57
N LYS A 371 -7.63 -28.82 8.61
CA LYS A 371 -8.42 -29.00 9.85
C LYS A 371 -8.70 -27.69 10.61
N LYS A 372 -7.88 -26.66 10.39
CA LYS A 372 -8.02 -25.32 10.99
C LYS A 372 -8.91 -24.36 10.19
N LEU A 373 -9.42 -24.78 9.02
CA LEU A 373 -10.21 -23.92 8.14
C LEU A 373 -11.49 -23.44 8.85
N LYS A 374 -11.62 -22.12 8.95
CA LYS A 374 -12.72 -21.38 9.59
C LYS A 374 -13.69 -20.79 8.56
N ALA A 375 -13.15 -20.25 7.47
CA ALA A 375 -13.94 -19.68 6.38
C ALA A 375 -13.46 -20.16 4.99
N LEU A 376 -14.42 -20.47 4.13
CA LEU A 376 -14.17 -20.82 2.72
C LEU A 376 -15.08 -20.00 1.79
N LYS A 377 -14.47 -19.27 0.87
CA LYS A 377 -15.14 -18.56 -0.23
C LYS A 377 -14.63 -19.07 -1.56
N VAL A 378 -15.51 -19.58 -2.42
CA VAL A 378 -15.18 -20.05 -3.77
C VAL A 378 -16.15 -19.45 -4.78
N ILE A 379 -15.64 -18.69 -5.74
CA ILE A 379 -16.43 -17.94 -6.71
C ILE A 379 -15.99 -18.27 -8.14
N GLY A 380 -16.95 -18.56 -9.02
CA GLY A 380 -16.77 -18.65 -10.48
C GLY A 380 -16.01 -19.89 -10.98
N CYS A 381 -15.60 -20.81 -10.10
CA CYS A 381 -14.84 -22.01 -10.46
C CYS A 381 -15.74 -23.12 -11.06
N LYS A 382 -16.33 -22.89 -12.25
CA LYS A 382 -17.29 -23.81 -12.90
C LYS A 382 -16.73 -25.21 -13.21
N LYS A 383 -15.41 -25.33 -13.37
CA LYS A 383 -14.74 -26.63 -13.62
C LYS A 383 -14.53 -27.45 -12.35
N LEU A 384 -14.66 -26.86 -11.16
CA LEU A 384 -14.61 -27.60 -9.90
C LEU A 384 -15.85 -28.50 -9.79
N LYS A 385 -15.63 -29.80 -9.67
CA LYS A 385 -16.73 -30.80 -9.62
C LYS A 385 -17.02 -31.30 -8.21
N THR A 386 -16.06 -31.22 -7.32
CA THR A 386 -16.22 -31.76 -5.97
C THR A 386 -15.61 -30.79 -4.96
N ILE A 387 -16.29 -30.64 -3.82
CA ILE A 387 -15.74 -29.99 -2.63
C ILE A 387 -15.98 -30.95 -1.47
N ASN A 388 -14.89 -31.36 -0.81
CA ASN A 388 -14.94 -32.24 0.35
C ASN A 388 -14.43 -31.50 1.60
N LEU A 389 -15.35 -31.18 2.50
CA LEU A 389 -15.09 -30.47 3.75
C LEU A 389 -15.11 -31.40 4.97
N ALA A 390 -15.17 -32.72 4.79
CA ALA A 390 -15.37 -33.67 5.89
C ALA A 390 -14.36 -33.51 7.05
N LYS A 391 -13.14 -33.04 6.77
CA LYS A 391 -12.07 -32.84 7.76
C LYS A 391 -11.94 -31.38 8.26
N CYS A 392 -12.76 -30.46 7.75
CA CYS A 392 -12.76 -29.03 8.11
C CYS A 392 -13.69 -28.76 9.30
N SER A 393 -13.44 -29.39 10.45
CA SER A 393 -14.35 -29.34 11.61
C SER A 393 -14.51 -27.97 12.26
N LYS A 394 -13.60 -27.01 12.00
CA LYS A 394 -13.69 -25.63 12.51
C LYS A 394 -14.43 -24.66 11.58
N LEU A 395 -14.93 -25.14 10.44
CA LEU A 395 -15.51 -24.29 9.41
C LEU A 395 -16.87 -23.75 9.86
N TYR A 396 -17.00 -22.42 10.00
CA TYR A 396 -18.26 -21.76 10.33
C TYR A 396 -18.78 -20.85 9.21
N SER A 397 -17.93 -20.43 8.27
CA SER A 397 -18.31 -19.59 7.13
C SER A 397 -18.06 -20.30 5.80
N LEU A 398 -19.08 -20.36 4.95
CA LEU A 398 -19.03 -20.99 3.63
C LEU A 398 -19.78 -20.13 2.61
N LYS A 399 -19.11 -19.74 1.53
CA LYS A 399 -19.68 -18.97 0.42
C LYS A 399 -19.28 -19.59 -0.91
N LEU A 400 -20.25 -20.17 -1.63
CA LEU A 400 -20.02 -20.84 -2.91
C LEU A 400 -20.88 -20.19 -4.00
N LYS A 401 -20.27 -19.48 -4.94
CA LYS A 401 -20.98 -18.75 -6.00
C LYS A 401 -20.53 -19.16 -7.39
N GLY A 402 -21.47 -19.41 -8.31
CA GLY A 402 -21.15 -19.67 -9.71
C GLY A 402 -20.39 -20.97 -9.96
N LEU A 403 -20.68 -22.03 -9.19
CA LEU A 403 -20.06 -23.36 -9.33
C LEU A 403 -21.00 -24.38 -9.99
N ALA A 404 -20.45 -25.48 -10.50
CA ALA A 404 -21.20 -26.61 -11.07
C ALA A 404 -20.70 -27.94 -10.48
N LEU A 405 -21.03 -28.17 -9.20
CA LEU A 405 -20.57 -29.30 -8.41
C LEU A 405 -21.36 -30.57 -8.73
N LYS A 406 -20.65 -31.68 -8.92
CA LYS A 406 -21.22 -33.04 -8.84
C LYS A 406 -21.47 -33.44 -7.39
N ARG A 407 -20.57 -33.07 -6.47
CA ARG A 407 -20.69 -33.45 -5.05
C ARG A 407 -20.18 -32.35 -4.11
N LEU A 408 -20.94 -32.08 -3.06
CA LEU A 408 -20.53 -31.29 -1.90
C LEU A 408 -20.65 -32.14 -0.64
N THR A 409 -19.56 -32.31 0.09
CA THR A 409 -19.54 -32.97 1.41
C THR A 409 -19.26 -31.93 2.48
N LEU A 410 -20.15 -31.81 3.46
CA LEU A 410 -20.04 -30.86 4.57
C LEU A 410 -19.27 -31.46 5.77
N PRO A 411 -18.64 -30.63 6.62
CA PRO A 411 -18.03 -31.09 7.87
C PRO A 411 -19.10 -31.47 8.89
N ASN A 412 -18.73 -32.32 9.85
CA ASN A 412 -19.53 -32.55 11.06
C ASN A 412 -19.25 -31.42 12.07
N ASN A 413 -19.82 -30.22 11.87
CA ASN A 413 -19.64 -29.06 12.75
C ASN A 413 -20.99 -28.44 13.16
N LYS A 414 -21.40 -28.63 14.42
CA LYS A 414 -22.67 -28.13 14.99
C LYS A 414 -22.79 -26.60 14.87
N ASN A 415 -21.72 -25.87 15.16
CA ASN A 415 -21.74 -24.39 15.18
C ASN A 415 -21.77 -23.81 13.76
N GLY A 416 -20.99 -24.39 12.83
CA GLY A 416 -21.02 -23.97 11.43
C GLY A 416 -22.38 -24.22 10.77
N LEU A 417 -23.04 -25.32 11.10
CA LEU A 417 -24.40 -25.61 10.63
C LEU A 417 -25.42 -24.57 11.14
N LYS A 418 -25.33 -24.15 12.42
CA LYS A 418 -26.20 -23.11 13.00
C LYS A 418 -26.05 -21.79 12.24
N THR A 419 -24.83 -21.34 11.98
CA THR A 419 -24.55 -20.12 11.20
C THR A 419 -25.02 -20.24 9.75
N TRP A 420 -24.82 -21.39 9.11
CA TRP A 420 -25.27 -21.62 7.73
C TRP A 420 -26.79 -21.63 7.61
N LEU A 421 -27.47 -22.19 8.60
CA LEU A 421 -28.93 -22.23 8.67
C LEU A 421 -29.56 -20.85 8.94
N LYS A 422 -28.87 -19.94 9.66
CA LYS A 422 -29.33 -18.56 9.88
C LYS A 422 -29.14 -17.65 8.66
N ASN A 423 -28.10 -17.88 7.85
CA ASN A 423 -27.79 -17.04 6.69
C ASN A 423 -28.49 -17.51 5.40
N TYR A 424 -28.95 -18.75 5.36
CA TYR A 424 -30.00 -19.15 4.43
C TYR A 424 -31.32 -18.65 5.00
N ASP A 425 -32.13 -17.99 4.19
CA ASP A 425 -33.48 -17.52 4.54
C ASP A 425 -34.37 -18.68 5.02
N PHE A 426 -34.32 -18.98 6.33
CA PHE A 426 -35.10 -19.99 7.05
C PHE A 426 -35.82 -19.39 8.26
N ALA A 427 -36.06 -18.08 8.24
CA ALA A 427 -36.72 -17.37 9.34
C ALA A 427 -38.03 -18.06 9.77
N GLU A 428 -38.81 -18.65 8.84
CA GLU A 428 -40.07 -19.32 9.18
C GLU A 428 -39.96 -20.76 9.74
N VAL A 429 -38.85 -21.48 9.54
CA VAL A 429 -38.78 -22.91 9.93
C VAL A 429 -38.14 -23.10 11.31
N LEU A 430 -37.33 -22.15 11.75
CA LEU A 430 -36.70 -22.20 13.08
C LEU A 430 -37.56 -21.59 14.18
N ASP A 431 -38.50 -20.70 13.84
CA ASP A 431 -39.34 -20.02 14.82
C ASP A 431 -40.28 -20.97 15.59
N LYS A 432 -40.63 -22.12 14.98
CA LYS A 432 -41.40 -23.18 15.66
C LYS A 432 -40.57 -24.22 16.42
N GLN A 433 -39.23 -24.15 16.39
CA GLN A 433 -38.35 -25.12 17.09
C GLN A 433 -37.32 -24.46 18.02
N ALA A 434 -37.37 -23.14 18.22
CA ALA A 434 -36.39 -22.37 18.98
C ALA A 434 -36.49 -22.47 20.52
N ARG A 435 -37.20 -23.46 21.09
CA ARG A 435 -37.25 -23.69 22.55
C ARG A 435 -36.27 -24.73 23.09
N LEU A 436 -35.32 -25.20 22.29
CA LEU A 436 -34.25 -26.07 22.75
C LEU A 436 -32.92 -25.51 22.23
N PHE A 437 -31.91 -25.47 23.09
CA PHE A 437 -30.53 -25.03 22.87
C PHE A 437 -30.22 -23.56 23.23
N GLU A 438 -30.32 -23.24 24.51
CA GLU A 438 -29.46 -22.24 25.17
C GLU A 438 -28.03 -22.80 25.37
N ASP A 439 -27.07 -21.89 25.26
CA ASP A 439 -25.68 -21.87 25.78
C ASP A 439 -24.70 -21.20 24.80
N THR A 440 -24.54 -19.90 25.08
CA THR A 440 -23.31 -19.06 25.12
C THR A 440 -22.18 -19.30 24.12
N ASP A 441 -22.07 -18.39 23.14
CA ASP A 441 -21.03 -17.35 23.06
C ASP A 441 -21.08 -16.74 21.65
N TYR A 442 -21.67 -15.56 21.55
CA TYR A 442 -21.92 -14.84 20.31
C TYR A 442 -20.92 -13.68 20.19
N VAL A 443 -20.14 -13.67 19.11
CA VAL A 443 -19.68 -12.39 18.52
C VAL A 443 -20.45 -12.19 17.23
N TYR A 444 -21.22 -11.11 17.25
CA TYR A 444 -22.12 -10.61 16.23
C TYR A 444 -21.36 -9.75 15.21
N GLU A 445 -21.67 -9.92 13.92
CA GLU A 445 -21.67 -8.83 12.94
C GLU A 445 -22.91 -9.04 12.05
N PRO A 446 -23.68 -8.00 11.73
CA PRO A 446 -25.03 -8.15 11.21
C PRO A 446 -25.04 -8.75 9.81
N ALA A 447 -25.79 -9.84 9.67
CA ALA A 447 -26.15 -10.38 8.37
C ALA A 447 -26.99 -9.35 7.61
N SER A 448 -26.45 -8.81 6.53
CA SER A 448 -27.29 -8.30 5.45
C SER A 448 -28.21 -9.45 4.98
N PRO A 449 -29.54 -9.25 4.85
CA PRO A 449 -30.54 -10.31 4.61
C PRO A 449 -30.40 -11.08 3.29
N ASN A 450 -29.35 -10.84 2.50
CA ASN A 450 -29.19 -11.36 1.13
C ASN A 450 -28.13 -12.47 0.95
N TYR A 451 -27.60 -13.08 2.02
CA TYR A 451 -26.46 -14.02 1.91
C TYR A 451 -26.82 -15.49 1.58
N LYS A 452 -27.25 -15.78 0.34
CA LYS A 452 -27.42 -17.17 -0.14
C LYS A 452 -26.07 -17.92 -0.22
N ILE A 453 -25.89 -19.01 0.56
CA ILE A 453 -24.63 -19.82 0.58
C ILE A 453 -24.31 -20.43 -0.79
N LEU A 454 -25.34 -20.78 -1.57
CA LEU A 454 -25.24 -21.34 -2.93
C LEU A 454 -25.84 -20.38 -3.97
N GLN A 455 -25.24 -19.19 -4.16
CA GLN A 455 -25.73 -18.24 -5.16
C GLN A 455 -25.31 -18.67 -6.58
N ASN A 456 -26.26 -18.92 -7.48
CA ASN A 456 -25.99 -19.35 -8.87
C ASN A 456 -25.06 -20.58 -8.94
N THR A 457 -25.16 -21.48 -7.96
CA THR A 457 -24.33 -22.69 -7.84
C THR A 457 -25.21 -23.93 -7.95
N SER A 458 -24.90 -24.85 -8.87
CA SER A 458 -25.58 -26.15 -9.00
C SER A 458 -24.82 -27.26 -8.30
N VAL A 459 -25.54 -28.16 -7.61
CA VAL A 459 -25.00 -29.29 -6.85
C VAL A 459 -25.79 -30.56 -7.19
N LYS A 460 -25.17 -31.55 -7.85
CA LYS A 460 -25.90 -32.81 -8.14
C LYS A 460 -26.16 -33.63 -6.87
N VAL A 461 -25.14 -33.78 -6.02
CA VAL A 461 -25.22 -34.57 -4.78
C VAL A 461 -24.75 -33.74 -3.60
N LEU A 462 -25.63 -33.53 -2.63
CA LEU A 462 -25.28 -33.01 -1.32
C LEU A 462 -25.15 -34.18 -0.33
N ASP A 463 -23.98 -34.34 0.27
CA ASP A 463 -23.69 -35.42 1.20
C ASP A 463 -23.68 -34.93 2.65
N LEU A 464 -24.71 -35.35 3.40
CA LEU A 464 -24.95 -35.04 4.81
C LEU A 464 -24.72 -36.27 5.71
N SER A 465 -24.15 -37.36 5.19
CA SER A 465 -23.98 -38.63 5.90
C SER A 465 -23.16 -38.51 7.20
N ARG A 466 -22.28 -37.50 7.28
CA ARG A 466 -21.42 -37.27 8.43
C ARG A 466 -22.04 -36.38 9.52
N LEU A 467 -23.25 -35.86 9.32
CA LEU A 467 -23.96 -35.07 10.34
C LEU A 467 -24.60 -35.98 11.39
N THR A 468 -23.78 -36.65 12.19
CA THR A 468 -24.23 -37.62 13.20
C THR A 468 -24.71 -36.95 14.49
N LYS A 469 -24.24 -35.73 14.79
CA LYS A 469 -24.53 -35.04 16.06
C LYS A 469 -25.75 -34.11 16.03
N VAL A 470 -26.50 -34.05 14.91
CA VAL A 470 -27.60 -33.08 14.73
C VAL A 470 -28.77 -33.69 13.96
N LYS A 471 -29.46 -34.67 14.57
CA LYS A 471 -30.57 -35.44 13.96
C LYS A 471 -31.67 -34.53 13.39
N HIS A 472 -32.06 -33.48 14.11
CA HIS A 472 -33.08 -32.51 13.69
C HIS A 472 -32.60 -31.62 12.53
N ALA A 473 -31.37 -31.09 12.59
CA ALA A 473 -30.83 -30.29 11.49
C ALA A 473 -30.67 -31.09 10.19
N LYS A 474 -30.42 -32.41 10.26
CA LYS A 474 -30.33 -33.28 9.07
C LYS A 474 -31.65 -33.28 8.28
N THR A 475 -32.78 -33.35 8.98
CA THR A 475 -34.12 -33.32 8.37
C THR A 475 -34.45 -31.92 7.85
N THR A 476 -34.17 -30.87 8.61
CA THR A 476 -34.38 -29.47 8.19
C THR A 476 -33.53 -29.12 6.98
N LEU A 477 -32.23 -29.49 6.97
CA LEU A 477 -31.33 -29.32 5.83
C LEU A 477 -31.78 -30.17 4.63
N LYS A 478 -32.25 -31.40 4.84
CA LYS A 478 -32.80 -32.21 3.75
C LYS A 478 -34.00 -31.51 3.10
N LYS A 479 -34.99 -31.05 3.88
CA LYS A 479 -36.16 -30.31 3.38
C LYS A 479 -35.75 -29.01 2.69
N ALA A 480 -34.84 -28.25 3.31
CA ALA A 480 -34.26 -27.01 2.80
C ALA A 480 -33.61 -27.17 1.42
N PHE A 481 -32.73 -28.18 1.29
CA PHE A 481 -31.98 -28.39 0.06
C PHE A 481 -32.81 -29.08 -1.02
N LEU A 482 -33.80 -29.90 -0.68
CA LEU A 482 -34.77 -30.43 -1.65
C LEU A 482 -35.62 -29.31 -2.28
N LYS A 483 -35.94 -28.24 -1.53
CA LYS A 483 -36.62 -27.05 -2.09
C LYS A 483 -35.73 -26.21 -3.02
N ASN A 484 -34.40 -26.37 -2.95
CA ASN A 484 -33.48 -25.66 -3.82
C ASN A 484 -33.40 -26.35 -5.19
N LYS A 485 -33.97 -25.74 -6.23
CA LYS A 485 -33.94 -26.23 -7.63
C LYS A 485 -32.51 -26.56 -8.15
N ASN A 486 -31.48 -26.01 -7.51
CA ASN A 486 -30.09 -26.25 -7.87
C ASN A 486 -29.49 -27.53 -7.25
N VAL A 487 -30.20 -28.24 -6.35
CA VAL A 487 -29.76 -29.49 -5.72
C VAL A 487 -30.60 -30.67 -6.23
N LYS A 488 -29.95 -31.70 -6.80
CA LYS A 488 -30.68 -32.85 -7.37
C LYS A 488 -30.90 -34.02 -6.40
N LYS A 489 -29.93 -34.29 -5.52
CA LYS A 489 -29.97 -35.44 -4.61
C LYS A 489 -29.33 -35.07 -3.28
N VAL A 490 -29.97 -35.46 -2.18
CA VAL A 490 -29.43 -35.36 -0.82
C VAL A 490 -29.16 -36.77 -0.29
N VAL A 491 -27.94 -37.03 0.16
CA VAL A 491 -27.54 -38.30 0.79
C VAL A 491 -27.46 -38.10 2.30
N ILE A 492 -28.17 -38.94 3.03
CA ILE A 492 -28.13 -39.04 4.49
C ILE A 492 -27.68 -40.46 4.85
N SER A 493 -26.83 -40.61 5.86
CA SER A 493 -26.55 -41.93 6.43
C SER A 493 -27.82 -42.47 7.10
N HIS A 494 -28.16 -43.72 6.83
CA HIS A 494 -29.07 -44.49 7.67
C HIS A 494 -28.27 -44.87 8.91
N SER A 495 -28.50 -44.18 10.03
CA SER A 495 -28.16 -44.76 11.33
C SER A 495 -29.29 -45.76 11.63
N HIS A 496 -28.96 -47.05 11.56
CA HIS A 496 -29.73 -48.22 12.00
C HIS A 496 -31.17 -47.91 12.45
N LEU A 497 -32.14 -48.21 11.58
CA LEU A 497 -33.36 -48.85 12.07
C LEU A 497 -32.89 -50.25 12.51
N HIS A 498 -32.57 -50.42 13.79
CA HIS A 498 -32.72 -51.75 14.36
C HIS A 498 -34.20 -51.97 14.62
N ALA A 499 -34.64 -53.16 14.21
CA ALA A 499 -35.98 -53.66 14.26
C ALA A 499 -36.64 -53.45 15.64
N MET A 500 -37.91 -53.09 15.61
CA MET A 500 -38.92 -53.78 16.40
C MET A 500 -39.82 -54.52 15.41
#